data_AF-A0AA41ZHD1-F1
#
_entry.id   AF-A0AA41ZHD1-F1
#
_cell.length_a   1.000
_cell.length_b   1.000
_cell.length_c   1.000
_cell.angle_alpha   90.00
_cell.angle_beta   90.00
_cell.angle_gamma   90.00
#
_symmetry.space_group_name_H-M   'P 1'
#
loop_
_entity.id
_entity.type
_entity.pdbx_description
1 polymer ?
#
loop_
_entity_poly.entity_id
_entity_poly.type
_entity_poly.pdbx_seq_one_letter_code
_entity_poly.pdbx_strand_id
1 'polypeptide(L)'
;MELGCDTTAGPKSVLTGIWRRTSLSLRGEKPEEHEEVLWLQLDSTFADLRTPRAHASRPIQAFSGHIDWSPPHITFNRDMDMNASGFDDQAELEVRDNRLIERGSILTGDTRIDYVEIWAREPRPPGKRLVQEWHAVGVCGTRFRTRCVELDGVAIVLVAAPTIGGFGCAEFERDADGWERVRQVGTLTAPSPLECVGASALRAQAPAGAAR
;
A
#
# COMPACT_ATOMS: atom_id res chain seq x y z
N MET A 1 -19.56 -11.64 27.48
CA MET A 1 -19.92 -11.66 26.05
C MET A 1 -18.60 -11.81 25.31
N GLU A 2 -18.21 -13.07 25.08
CA GLU A 2 -16.91 -13.41 24.50
C GLU A 2 -17.00 -13.23 22.99
N LEU A 3 -16.17 -12.34 22.44
CA LEU A 3 -16.02 -12.19 21.00
C LEU A 3 -15.22 -13.39 20.50
N GLY A 4 -15.90 -14.27 19.76
CA GLY A 4 -15.30 -15.44 19.14
C GLY A 4 -14.13 -15.04 18.24
N CYS A 5 -12.97 -15.63 18.52
CA CYS A 5 -11.85 -15.67 17.59
C CYS A 5 -12.29 -16.52 16.39
N ASP A 6 -12.52 -15.88 15.25
CA ASP A 6 -12.82 -16.56 13.99
C ASP A 6 -11.56 -17.29 13.51
N THR A 7 -11.47 -18.58 13.85
CA THR A 7 -10.35 -19.48 13.56
C THR A 7 -10.30 -19.97 12.11
N THR A 8 -11.11 -19.39 11.21
CA THR A 8 -11.12 -19.76 9.77
C THR A 8 -10.20 -18.89 8.90
N ALA A 9 -9.69 -17.80 9.46
CA ALA A 9 -8.91 -16.84 8.70
C ALA A 9 -7.44 -17.32 8.61
N GLY A 10 -6.96 -17.60 7.39
CA GLY A 10 -5.58 -18.05 7.15
C GLY A 10 -4.54 -17.07 7.69
N PRO A 11 -3.26 -17.46 7.84
CA PRO A 11 -2.25 -16.67 8.56
C PRO A 11 -2.06 -15.24 8.03
N LYS A 12 -2.38 -14.96 6.76
CA LYS A 12 -2.32 -13.60 6.15
C LYS A 12 -3.45 -12.67 6.59
N SER A 13 -4.58 -13.23 7.02
CA SER A 13 -5.75 -12.45 7.46
C SER A 13 -5.47 -11.59 8.70
N VAL A 14 -4.54 -12.01 9.55
CA VAL A 14 -4.14 -11.24 10.75
C VAL A 14 -3.53 -9.89 10.39
N LEU A 15 -2.87 -9.81 9.23
CA LEU A 15 -2.28 -8.58 8.70
C LEU A 15 -3.28 -7.74 7.92
N THR A 16 -4.37 -8.33 7.42
CA THR A 16 -5.36 -7.60 6.61
C THR A 16 -5.93 -6.44 7.41
N GLY A 17 -5.82 -5.22 6.89
CA GLY A 17 -6.26 -4.02 7.59
C GLY A 17 -5.71 -2.72 7.01
N ILE A 18 -6.27 -1.64 7.56
CA ILE A 18 -5.81 -0.27 7.34
C ILE A 18 -4.91 0.07 8.51
N TRP A 19 -3.66 0.37 8.24
CA TRP A 19 -2.63 0.59 9.25
C TRP A 19 -2.03 1.98 9.09
N ARG A 20 -1.97 2.73 10.18
CA ARG A 20 -1.21 3.98 10.25
C ARG A 20 0.01 3.79 11.11
N ARG A 21 1.17 4.21 10.62
CA ARG A 21 2.38 4.21 11.44
C ARG A 21 2.30 5.34 12.44
N THR A 22 2.54 5.01 13.69
CA THR A 22 2.42 5.92 14.84
C THR A 22 3.76 6.25 15.45
N SER A 23 4.79 5.47 15.13
CA SER A 23 6.13 5.63 15.67
C SER A 23 7.14 4.88 14.81
N LEU A 24 8.30 5.49 14.63
CA LEU A 24 9.51 4.89 14.09
C LEU A 24 10.67 5.14 15.07
N SER A 25 11.47 4.13 15.34
CA SER A 25 12.72 4.25 16.09
C SER A 25 13.83 3.68 15.23
N LEU A 26 14.91 4.43 15.06
CA LEU A 26 16.13 3.98 14.37
C LEU A 26 17.26 3.84 15.38
N ARG A 27 18.05 2.77 15.33
CA ARG A 27 19.22 2.55 16.21
C ARG A 27 18.91 2.63 17.72
N GLY A 28 17.66 2.34 18.11
CA GLY A 28 17.21 2.47 19.49
C GLY A 28 17.07 3.91 19.99
N GLU A 29 17.07 4.89 19.09
CA GLU A 29 16.77 6.29 19.42
C GLU A 29 15.34 6.44 19.93
N LYS A 30 15.02 7.63 20.47
CA LYS A 30 13.69 7.91 20.98
C LYS A 30 12.66 7.71 19.86
N PRO A 31 11.60 6.91 20.07
CA PRO A 31 10.59 6.70 19.05
C PRO A 31 9.85 8.00 18.72
N GLU A 32 9.76 8.32 17.43
CA GLU A 32 9.10 9.50 16.88
C GLU A 32 8.55 9.22 15.48
N GLU A 33 7.54 9.98 15.05
CA GLU A 33 6.97 9.84 13.72
C GLU A 33 7.04 11.17 12.97
N HIS A 34 7.79 11.17 11.87
CA HIS A 34 8.03 12.33 11.02
C HIS A 34 7.23 12.31 9.73
N GLU A 35 6.53 11.22 9.47
CA GLU A 35 5.77 10.98 8.25
C GLU A 35 4.30 10.69 8.59
N GLU A 36 3.43 10.96 7.64
CA GLU A 36 2.08 10.41 7.59
C GLU A 36 2.15 9.16 6.73
N VAL A 37 2.01 8.01 7.36
CA VAL A 37 2.16 6.72 6.71
C VAL A 37 0.85 5.96 6.77
N LEU A 38 0.38 5.54 5.60
CA LEU A 38 -0.77 4.67 5.43
C LEU A 38 -0.32 3.39 4.74
N TRP A 39 -0.61 2.25 5.35
CA TRP A 39 -0.41 0.93 4.77
C TRP A 39 -1.76 0.20 4.72
N LEU A 40 -2.18 -0.17 3.51
CA LEU A 40 -3.34 -1.04 3.28
C LEU A 40 -2.85 -2.44 2.96
N GLN A 41 -3.28 -3.42 3.74
CA GLN A 41 -2.98 -4.83 3.54
C GLN A 41 -4.28 -5.61 3.28
N LEU A 42 -4.36 -6.31 2.15
CA LEU A 42 -5.42 -7.28 1.86
C LEU A 42 -4.80 -8.60 1.41
N ASP A 43 -4.96 -9.63 2.25
CA ASP A 43 -4.39 -10.96 2.03
C ASP A 43 -2.88 -10.90 1.74
N SER A 44 -2.47 -11.14 0.49
CA SER A 44 -1.07 -11.07 0.07
C SER A 44 -0.70 -9.80 -0.68
N THR A 45 -1.62 -8.86 -0.91
CA THR A 45 -1.34 -7.61 -1.63
C THR A 45 -1.37 -6.43 -0.68
N PHE A 46 -0.49 -5.47 -0.91
CA PHE A 46 -0.41 -4.27 -0.10
C PHE A 46 -0.16 -3.01 -0.90
N ALA A 47 -0.47 -1.87 -0.31
CA ALA A 47 -0.08 -0.54 -0.78
C ALA A 47 0.35 0.32 0.41
N ASP A 48 1.42 1.08 0.25
CA ASP A 48 2.02 1.96 1.26
C ASP A 48 2.23 3.36 0.66
N LEU A 49 1.83 4.39 1.41
CA LEU A 49 2.04 5.80 1.09
C LEU A 49 2.60 6.55 2.30
N ARG A 50 3.77 7.15 2.12
CA ARG A 50 4.50 7.94 3.12
C ARG A 50 4.68 9.36 2.60
N THR A 51 4.16 10.34 3.36
CA THR A 51 4.40 11.76 3.10
C THR A 51 5.03 12.42 4.32
N PRO A 52 6.01 13.31 4.17
CA PRO A 52 6.59 14.02 5.31
C PRO A 52 5.54 14.88 6.03
N ARG A 53 5.60 14.93 7.36
CA ARG A 53 4.84 15.92 8.15
C ARG A 53 5.42 17.31 7.91
N ALA A 54 4.62 18.35 8.21
CA ALA A 54 5.10 19.72 8.23
C ALA A 54 6.40 19.78 9.05
N HIS A 55 7.49 20.25 8.44
CA HIS A 55 8.85 20.38 9.01
C HIS A 55 9.76 19.14 8.98
N ALA A 56 9.30 17.98 8.50
CA ALA A 56 10.16 16.82 8.29
C ALA A 56 10.86 16.87 6.92
N SER A 57 12.17 16.65 6.88
CA SER A 57 12.94 16.49 5.65
C SER A 57 13.07 15.00 5.29
N ARG A 58 11.95 14.37 4.92
CA ARG A 58 11.91 12.98 4.44
C ARG A 58 11.51 12.93 2.96
N PRO A 59 12.00 11.95 2.19
CA PRO A 59 11.51 11.74 0.83
C PRO A 59 10.07 11.24 0.87
N ILE A 60 9.27 11.62 -0.12
CA ILE A 60 7.98 10.96 -0.35
C ILE A 60 8.25 9.55 -0.83
N GLN A 61 7.53 8.57 -0.29
CA GLN A 61 7.60 7.18 -0.74
C GLN A 61 6.20 6.66 -1.00
N ALA A 62 6.05 5.91 -2.08
CA ALA A 62 4.82 5.20 -2.39
C ALA A 62 5.16 3.92 -3.12
N PHE A 63 4.65 2.80 -2.63
CA PHE A 63 4.93 1.50 -3.22
C PHE A 63 3.82 0.51 -2.94
N SER A 64 3.80 -0.55 -3.73
CA SER A 64 2.83 -1.63 -3.64
C SER A 64 3.43 -2.91 -4.18
N GLY A 65 2.89 -4.03 -3.72
CA GLY A 65 3.41 -5.32 -4.10
C GLY A 65 2.67 -6.46 -3.45
N HIS A 66 3.39 -7.56 -3.30
CA HIS A 66 2.92 -8.76 -2.63
C HIS A 66 3.79 -9.13 -1.45
N ILE A 67 3.20 -9.81 -0.48
CA ILE A 67 3.92 -10.32 0.70
C ILE A 67 4.02 -11.84 0.68
N ASP A 68 5.19 -12.30 1.09
CA ASP A 68 5.38 -13.65 1.60
C ASP A 68 5.36 -13.57 3.12
N TRP A 69 4.40 -14.27 3.73
CA TRP A 69 4.16 -14.21 5.16
C TRP A 69 4.27 -15.60 5.76
N SER A 70 5.28 -15.77 6.61
CA SER A 70 5.53 -16.97 7.40
C SER A 70 5.86 -16.51 8.83
N PRO A 71 4.84 -16.33 9.69
CA PRO A 71 5.03 -15.71 10.99
C PRO A 71 6.25 -16.25 11.77
N PRO A 72 7.06 -15.38 12.41
CA PRO A 72 6.89 -13.92 12.48
C PRO A 72 7.49 -13.18 11.28
N HIS A 73 8.00 -13.87 10.25
CA HIS A 73 8.76 -13.24 9.17
C HIS A 73 7.88 -12.83 7.99
N ILE A 74 8.12 -11.61 7.50
CA ILE A 74 7.52 -11.08 6.28
C ILE A 74 8.60 -10.68 5.27
N THR A 75 8.32 -10.93 3.99
CA THR A 75 9.07 -10.37 2.87
C THR A 75 8.13 -9.54 2.01
N PHE A 76 8.52 -8.30 1.71
CA PHE A 76 7.79 -7.39 0.83
C PHE A 76 8.39 -7.41 -0.58
N ASN A 77 7.65 -7.97 -1.52
CA ASN A 77 7.99 -7.97 -2.95
C ASN A 77 7.37 -6.74 -3.63
N ARG A 78 8.09 -5.61 -3.62
CA ARG A 78 7.65 -4.32 -4.18
C ARG A 78 7.79 -4.30 -5.70
N ASP A 79 6.67 -4.44 -6.41
CA ASP A 79 6.64 -4.50 -7.88
C ASP A 79 6.10 -3.19 -8.53
N MET A 80 5.64 -2.25 -7.71
CA MET A 80 5.41 -0.86 -8.05
C MET A 80 6.06 -0.01 -6.95
N ASP A 81 7.17 0.67 -7.25
CA ASP A 81 7.91 1.44 -6.25
C ASP A 81 8.41 2.76 -6.84
N MET A 82 8.02 3.87 -6.20
CA MET A 82 8.45 5.22 -6.59
C MET A 82 9.98 5.40 -6.46
N ASN A 83 10.60 4.76 -5.47
CA ASN A 83 12.01 4.92 -5.14
C ASN A 83 12.68 3.55 -4.96
N ALA A 84 12.56 2.69 -5.98
CA ALA A 84 13.05 1.31 -5.93
C ALA A 84 14.50 1.23 -5.41
N SER A 85 14.66 0.62 -4.24
CA SER A 85 15.97 0.57 -3.56
C SER A 85 16.82 -0.63 -3.97
N GLY A 86 16.26 -1.62 -4.68
CA GLY A 86 16.97 -2.81 -5.15
C GLY A 86 17.38 -3.81 -4.05
N PHE A 87 17.01 -3.55 -2.79
CA PHE A 87 17.27 -4.43 -1.65
C PHE A 87 16.02 -5.20 -1.25
N ASP A 88 16.25 -6.42 -0.75
CA ASP A 88 15.20 -7.25 -0.15
C ASP A 88 14.63 -6.55 1.08
N ASP A 89 13.32 -6.40 1.08
CA ASP A 89 12.58 -5.73 2.14
C ASP A 89 11.96 -6.81 3.04
N GLN A 90 12.58 -7.04 4.19
CA GLN A 90 12.25 -8.14 5.11
C GLN A 90 12.17 -7.61 6.55
N ALA A 91 11.21 -8.15 7.31
CA ALA A 91 10.99 -7.78 8.70
C ALA A 91 10.43 -8.94 9.53
N GLU A 92 10.44 -8.76 10.84
CA GLU A 92 9.67 -9.53 11.81
C GLU A 92 8.45 -8.72 12.23
N LEU A 93 7.26 -9.33 12.15
CA LEU A 93 5.99 -8.72 12.56
C LEU A 93 5.40 -9.42 13.78
N GLU A 94 4.92 -8.60 14.70
CA GLU A 94 4.23 -9.02 15.90
C GLU A 94 2.90 -8.26 16.01
N VAL A 95 1.78 -8.96 15.87
CA VAL A 95 0.44 -8.37 16.02
C VAL A 95 -0.08 -8.62 17.43
N ARG A 96 -0.40 -7.54 18.17
CA ARG A 96 -0.99 -7.58 19.51
C ARG A 96 -1.94 -6.41 19.70
N ASP A 97 -3.14 -6.66 20.22
CA ASP A 97 -4.11 -5.62 20.63
C ASP A 97 -4.36 -4.52 19.58
N ASN A 98 -4.65 -4.91 18.32
CA ASN A 98 -4.83 -3.99 17.19
C ASN A 98 -3.61 -3.09 16.88
N ARG A 99 -2.44 -3.49 17.37
CA ARG A 99 -1.16 -2.93 16.99
C ARG A 99 -0.34 -3.97 16.26
N LEU A 100 0.55 -3.49 15.41
CA LEU A 100 1.55 -4.29 14.74
C LEU A 100 2.91 -3.64 15.02
N ILE A 101 3.83 -4.45 15.51
CA ILE A 101 5.21 -4.05 15.74
C ILE A 101 6.02 -4.72 14.64
N GLU A 102 6.70 -3.90 13.86
CA GLU A 102 7.58 -4.34 12.80
C GLU A 102 9.04 -4.05 13.19
N ARG A 103 9.90 -5.04 13.03
CA ARG A 103 11.32 -4.94 13.34
C ARG A 103 12.12 -5.41 12.15
N GLY A 104 13.07 -4.61 11.71
CA GLY A 104 13.95 -4.98 10.62
C GLY A 104 15.23 -4.18 10.65
N SER A 105 15.98 -4.28 9.55
CA SER A 105 17.21 -3.52 9.38
C SER A 105 17.33 -3.05 7.95
N ILE A 106 17.76 -1.79 7.78
CA ILE A 106 18.03 -1.22 6.47
C ILE A 106 19.55 -1.13 6.31
N LEU A 107 20.06 -1.53 5.15
CA LEU A 107 21.46 -1.33 4.78
C LEU A 107 21.62 0.02 4.08
N THR A 108 22.45 0.90 4.63
CA THR A 108 22.81 2.19 4.01
C THR A 108 24.33 2.23 3.83
N GLY A 109 24.80 1.98 2.60
CA GLY A 109 26.21 1.72 2.34
C GLY A 109 26.66 0.46 3.09
N ASP A 110 27.73 0.57 3.89
CA ASP A 110 28.22 -0.54 4.72
C ASP A 110 27.59 -0.55 6.13
N THR A 111 26.66 0.36 6.42
CA THR A 111 26.06 0.48 7.74
C THR A 111 24.68 -0.17 7.80
N ARG A 112 24.52 -1.14 8.71
CA ARG A 112 23.22 -1.69 9.08
C ARG A 112 22.55 -0.79 10.12
N ILE A 113 21.32 -0.38 9.85
CA ILE A 113 20.51 0.45 10.73
C ILE A 113 19.27 -0.36 11.12
N ASP A 114 19.20 -0.76 12.39
CA ASP A 114 18.02 -1.43 12.92
C ASP A 114 16.89 -0.41 13.13
N TYR A 115 15.67 -0.85 12.83
CA TYR A 115 14.48 -0.04 13.00
C TYR A 115 13.38 -0.81 13.75
N VAL A 116 12.51 -0.05 14.40
CA VAL A 116 11.25 -0.53 14.97
C VAL A 116 10.13 0.42 14.53
N GLU A 117 9.13 -0.12 13.85
CA GLU A 117 7.92 0.59 13.44
C GLU A 117 6.72 0.11 14.26
N ILE A 118 5.92 1.06 14.76
CA ILE A 118 4.68 0.76 15.49
C ILE A 118 3.50 1.24 14.68
N TRP A 119 2.62 0.29 14.36
CA TRP A 119 1.46 0.48 13.53
C TRP A 119 0.19 0.34 14.35
N ALA A 120 -0.72 1.29 14.18
CA ALA A 120 -2.06 1.22 14.75
C ALA A 120 -3.05 0.83 13.65
N ARG A 121 -3.88 -0.18 13.93
CA ARG A 121 -4.99 -0.53 13.05
C ARG A 121 -6.08 0.52 13.17
N GLU A 122 -6.58 1.01 12.05
CA GLU A 122 -7.76 1.87 12.06
C GLU A 122 -9.01 1.08 12.43
N PRO A 123 -9.83 1.58 13.37
CA PRO A 123 -11.12 0.97 13.67
C PRO A 123 -12.12 1.35 12.57
N ARG A 124 -12.31 0.47 11.60
CA ARG A 124 -13.36 0.58 10.58
C ARG A 124 -14.28 -0.64 10.66
N PRO A 125 -15.60 -0.47 10.44
CA PRO A 125 -16.50 -1.62 10.33
C PRO A 125 -16.09 -2.48 9.13
N PRO A 126 -16.19 -3.82 9.22
CA PRO A 126 -15.95 -4.69 8.07
C PRO A 126 -16.83 -4.26 6.91
N GLY A 127 -16.24 -4.06 5.74
CA GLY A 127 -16.91 -3.57 4.56
C GLY A 127 -16.24 -4.09 3.30
N LYS A 128 -16.18 -3.23 2.28
CA LYS A 128 -15.65 -3.57 0.97
C LYS A 128 -14.14 -3.73 1.04
N ARG A 129 -13.65 -4.88 0.58
CA ARG A 129 -12.23 -5.18 0.42
C ARG A 129 -11.98 -5.55 -1.02
N LEU A 130 -11.07 -4.84 -1.67
CA LEU A 130 -10.86 -4.97 -3.09
C LEU A 130 -9.40 -4.71 -3.43
N VAL A 131 -8.83 -5.60 -4.21
CA VAL A 131 -7.59 -5.36 -4.96
C VAL A 131 -7.95 -5.47 -6.43
N GLN A 132 -7.55 -4.46 -7.19
CA GLN A 132 -7.69 -4.48 -8.63
C GLN A 132 -6.42 -3.94 -9.27
N GLU A 133 -6.07 -4.53 -10.41
CA GLU A 133 -4.90 -4.15 -11.19
C GLU A 133 -5.28 -3.99 -12.67
N TRP A 134 -4.75 -2.97 -13.32
CA TRP A 134 -5.04 -2.64 -14.72
C TRP A 134 -3.78 -2.31 -15.48
N HIS A 135 -3.77 -2.75 -16.74
CA HIS A 135 -2.70 -2.47 -17.68
C HIS A 135 -3.31 -1.78 -18.90
N ALA A 136 -2.80 -0.59 -19.22
CA ALA A 136 -3.26 0.20 -20.36
C ALA A 136 -2.08 0.58 -21.27
N VAL A 137 -2.38 0.80 -22.54
CA VAL A 137 -1.43 1.35 -23.50
C VAL A 137 -2.00 2.69 -23.97
N GLY A 138 -1.28 3.77 -23.67
CA GLY A 138 -1.65 5.12 -24.08
C GLY A 138 -1.16 5.45 -25.49
N VAL A 139 -1.34 6.73 -25.85
CA VAL A 139 -0.82 7.31 -27.10
C VAL A 139 0.70 7.11 -27.14
N CYS A 140 1.25 6.84 -28.33
CA CYS A 140 2.67 6.52 -28.55
C CYS A 140 3.15 5.21 -27.90
N GLY A 141 2.25 4.33 -27.46
CA GLY A 141 2.63 3.00 -26.95
C GLY A 141 3.09 2.98 -25.50
N THR A 142 2.95 4.10 -24.76
CA THR A 142 3.27 4.17 -23.33
C THR A 142 2.45 3.15 -22.54
N ARG A 143 3.11 2.33 -21.74
CA ARG A 143 2.43 1.31 -20.92
C ARG A 143 2.20 1.83 -19.53
N PHE A 144 0.96 1.75 -19.07
CA PHE A 144 0.53 2.11 -17.73
C PHE A 144 0.15 0.86 -16.95
N ARG A 145 0.60 0.78 -15.70
CA ARG A 145 0.15 -0.18 -14.70
C ARG A 145 -0.52 0.60 -13.58
N THR A 146 -1.75 0.24 -13.24
CA THR A 146 -2.49 0.86 -12.11
C THR A 146 -2.86 -0.24 -11.13
N ARG A 147 -2.75 0.03 -9.82
CA ARG A 147 -3.27 -0.85 -8.78
C ARG A 147 -4.06 -0.04 -7.76
N CYS A 148 -5.23 -0.56 -7.41
CA CYS A 148 -6.08 -0.02 -6.35
C CYS A 148 -6.18 -1.08 -5.25
N VAL A 149 -5.81 -0.69 -4.03
CA VAL A 149 -6.07 -1.47 -2.82
C VAL A 149 -7.09 -0.68 -2.01
N GLU A 150 -8.25 -1.25 -1.78
CA GLU A 150 -9.36 -0.64 -1.05
C GLU A 150 -9.76 -1.52 0.14
N LEU A 151 -9.91 -0.88 1.29
CA LEU A 151 -10.40 -1.47 2.52
C LEU A 151 -11.36 -0.47 3.16
N ASP A 152 -12.61 -0.87 3.33
CA ASP A 152 -13.60 -0.22 4.21
C ASP A 152 -13.75 1.30 3.99
N GLY A 153 -13.71 1.72 2.72
CA GLY A 153 -13.85 3.12 2.31
C GLY A 153 -12.54 3.91 2.31
N VAL A 154 -11.39 3.27 2.52
CA VAL A 154 -10.06 3.86 2.30
C VAL A 154 -9.42 3.16 1.12
N ALA A 155 -8.78 3.90 0.21
CA ALA A 155 -8.07 3.32 -0.90
C ALA A 155 -6.71 3.99 -1.13
N ILE A 156 -5.72 3.19 -1.52
CA ILE A 156 -4.49 3.68 -2.15
C ILE A 156 -4.51 3.23 -3.60
N VAL A 157 -4.37 4.18 -4.52
CA VAL A 157 -4.27 3.93 -5.96
C VAL A 157 -2.90 4.36 -6.45
N LEU A 158 -2.13 3.43 -7.00
CA LEU A 158 -0.85 3.67 -7.63
C LEU A 158 -0.99 3.57 -9.13
N VAL A 159 -0.29 4.43 -9.87
CA VAL A 159 -0.14 4.38 -11.32
C VAL A 159 1.32 4.53 -11.68
N ALA A 160 1.84 3.64 -12.52
CA ALA A 160 3.20 3.67 -13.02
C ALA A 160 3.19 3.64 -14.55
N ALA A 161 4.09 4.40 -15.16
CA ALA A 161 4.39 4.36 -16.59
C ALA A 161 5.89 4.15 -16.78
N PRO A 162 6.42 2.92 -16.58
CA PRO A 162 7.86 2.67 -16.54
C PRO A 162 8.59 3.08 -17.82
N THR A 163 7.91 2.97 -18.98
CA THR A 163 8.47 3.35 -20.29
C THR A 163 8.84 4.83 -20.41
N ILE A 164 8.27 5.68 -19.55
CA ILE A 164 8.53 7.13 -19.53
C ILE A 164 8.97 7.62 -18.13
N GLY A 165 9.27 6.71 -17.20
CA GLY A 165 9.63 7.04 -15.82
C GLY A 165 8.53 7.74 -15.01
N GLY A 166 7.26 7.60 -15.40
CA GLY A 166 6.14 8.21 -14.68
C GLY A 166 5.68 7.37 -13.49
N PHE A 167 5.35 8.02 -12.37
CA PHE A 167 4.74 7.38 -11.20
C PHE A 167 3.76 8.34 -10.52
N GLY A 168 2.68 7.81 -9.96
CA GLY A 168 1.67 8.55 -9.20
C GLY A 168 1.07 7.66 -8.12
N CYS A 169 0.71 8.26 -6.99
CA CYS A 169 0.00 7.57 -5.91
C CYS A 169 -0.95 8.54 -5.21
N ALA A 170 -2.19 8.10 -4.99
CA ALA A 170 -3.16 8.84 -4.20
C ALA A 170 -3.79 7.98 -3.12
N GLU A 171 -4.04 8.61 -1.98
CA GLU A 171 -4.98 8.14 -0.97
C GLU A 171 -6.36 8.73 -1.25
N PHE A 172 -7.38 7.89 -1.10
CA PHE A 172 -8.77 8.28 -1.17
C PHE A 172 -9.52 7.81 0.07
N GLU A 173 -10.46 8.62 0.52
CA GLU A 173 -11.45 8.24 1.51
C GLU A 173 -12.85 8.37 0.89
N ARG A 174 -13.74 7.46 1.26
CA ARG A 174 -15.13 7.45 0.80
C ARG A 174 -16.03 8.06 1.87
N ASP A 175 -16.78 9.07 1.48
CA ASP A 175 -17.84 9.68 2.28
C ASP A 175 -19.23 9.44 1.67
N ALA A 176 -20.22 10.21 2.10
CA ALA A 176 -21.58 10.13 1.60
C ALA A 176 -21.71 10.60 0.14
N ASP A 177 -20.85 11.52 -0.30
CA ASP A 177 -20.90 12.19 -1.60
C ASP A 177 -20.03 11.48 -2.65
N GLY A 178 -19.08 10.64 -2.23
CA GLY A 178 -18.31 9.79 -3.13
C GLY A 178 -16.91 9.49 -2.61
N TRP A 179 -15.95 9.41 -3.53
CA TRP A 179 -14.53 9.30 -3.19
C TRP A 179 -13.90 10.69 -3.20
N GLU A 180 -13.34 11.08 -2.06
CA GLU A 180 -12.50 12.25 -1.92
C GLU A 180 -11.03 11.83 -2.04
N ARG A 181 -10.23 12.62 -2.76
CA ARG A 181 -8.77 12.43 -2.80
C ARG A 181 -8.15 13.18 -1.62
N VAL A 182 -7.58 12.46 -0.67
CA VAL A 182 -6.95 13.03 0.53
C VAL A 182 -5.52 13.47 0.25
N ARG A 183 -4.73 12.64 -0.44
CA ARG A 183 -3.33 12.92 -0.80
C ARG A 183 -3.05 12.53 -2.24
N GLN A 184 -2.13 13.24 -2.89
CA GLN A 184 -1.58 12.91 -4.21
C GLN A 184 -0.08 13.15 -4.21
N VAL A 185 0.67 12.20 -4.75
CA VAL A 185 2.11 12.31 -4.94
C VAL A 185 2.53 11.77 -6.30
N GLY A 186 3.70 12.18 -6.77
CA GLY A 186 4.27 11.76 -8.04
C GLY A 186 3.90 12.68 -9.22
N THR A 187 4.36 12.29 -10.41
CA THR A 187 4.21 13.04 -11.66
C THR A 187 2.95 12.65 -12.43
N LEU A 188 2.39 11.47 -12.17
CA LEU A 188 1.15 11.00 -12.77
C LEU A 188 -0.02 11.23 -11.80
N THR A 189 -1.19 11.56 -12.35
CA THR A 189 -2.41 11.63 -11.54
C THR A 189 -2.99 10.23 -11.37
N ALA A 190 -2.97 9.70 -10.14
CA ALA A 190 -3.67 8.46 -9.82
C ALA A 190 -5.20 8.63 -10.01
N PRO A 191 -5.85 7.72 -10.78
CA PRO A 191 -7.30 7.75 -10.97
C PRO A 191 -8.04 7.45 -9.66
N SER A 192 -9.29 7.89 -9.58
CA SER A 192 -10.18 7.55 -8.48
C SER A 192 -10.57 6.06 -8.50
N PRO A 193 -10.90 5.45 -7.35
CA PRO A 193 -11.33 4.05 -7.32
C PRO A 193 -12.51 3.73 -8.24
N LEU A 194 -13.44 4.68 -8.45
CA LEU A 194 -14.58 4.53 -9.38
C LEU A 194 -14.14 4.43 -10.84
N GLU A 195 -13.20 5.27 -11.27
CA GLU A 195 -12.66 5.23 -12.63
C GLU A 195 -11.96 3.91 -12.90
N CYS A 196 -11.30 3.35 -11.88
CA CYS A 196 -10.65 2.05 -12.00
C CYS A 196 -11.67 0.91 -12.17
N VAL A 197 -12.80 0.93 -11.45
CA VAL A 197 -13.90 -0.03 -11.64
C VAL A 197 -14.53 0.12 -13.03
N GLY A 198 -14.76 1.35 -13.50
CA GLY A 198 -15.33 1.63 -14.82
C GLY A 198 -14.48 1.11 -15.99
N ALA A 199 -13.15 1.19 -15.86
CA ALA A 199 -12.20 0.65 -16.84
C ALA A 199 -12.27 -0.90 -16.94
N SER A 200 -12.62 -1.59 -15.85
CA SER A 200 -12.83 -3.05 -15.84
C SER A 200 -14.12 -3.44 -16.57
N ALA A 201 -15.22 -2.72 -16.34
CA ALA A 201 -16.51 -2.99 -16.96
C ALA A 201 -16.51 -2.78 -18.48
N LEU A 202 -15.81 -1.75 -18.98
CA LEU A 202 -15.69 -1.48 -20.42
C LEU A 202 -14.87 -2.55 -21.17
N ARG A 203 -13.91 -3.21 -20.51
CA ARG A 203 -13.16 -4.32 -21.13
C ARG A 203 -13.92 -5.64 -21.10
N ALA A 204 -14.72 -5.91 -20.07
CA ALA A 204 -15.59 -7.09 -20.02
C ALA A 204 -16.70 -7.07 -21.08
N GLN A 205 -17.04 -5.89 -21.62
CA GLN A 205 -18.03 -5.71 -22.69
C GLN A 205 -17.41 -5.65 -24.10
N ALA A 206 -16.08 -5.63 -24.23
CA ALA A 206 -15.45 -5.72 -25.54
C ALA A 206 -15.61 -7.15 -26.08
N PRO A 207 -16.26 -7.36 -27.24
CA PRO A 207 -16.45 -8.71 -27.77
C PRO A 207 -15.09 -9.36 -28.04
N ALA A 208 -14.95 -10.61 -27.58
CA ALA A 208 -13.79 -11.45 -27.86
C ALA A 208 -13.74 -11.77 -29.36
N GLY A 209 -13.16 -10.90 -30.17
CA GLY A 209 -13.02 -11.16 -31.60
C GLY A 209 -12.83 -9.91 -32.45
N ALA A 210 -11.59 -9.47 -32.57
CA ALA A 210 -11.12 -8.78 -33.77
C ALA A 210 -9.60 -8.93 -33.88
N ALA A 211 -9.14 -10.18 -34.02
CA ALA A 211 -7.85 -10.43 -34.65
C ALA A 211 -8.09 -10.54 -36.16
N ARG A 212 -7.49 -9.61 -36.91
CA ARG A 212 -7.12 -9.81 -38.31
C ARG A 212 -5.67 -9.38 -38.46
#